data_AF-A0A1W9TT87-F1
#
_entry.id   AF-A0A1W9TT87-F1
#
_cell.length_a   1.000
_cell.length_b   1.000
_cell.length_c   1.000
_cell.angle_alpha   90.00
_cell.angle_beta   90.00
_cell.angle_gamma   90.00
#
_symmetry.space_group_name_H-M   'P 1'
#
loop_
_entity.id
_entity.type
_entity.pdbx_description
1 polymer ?
#
loop_
_entity_poly.entity_id
_entity_poly.type
_entity_poly.pdbx_seq_one_letter_code
_entity_poly.pdbx_strand_id
1 'polypeptide(L)'
;MFFKSKQFQLGFALALGIIVFFLPRPEGTKFKITGDQERLVLQDVSQHFTLVPAEKEKAKEYIVEAIHPKSPECTAQFLRDTAAKLNTEGVEVDYIDGLSARGKRFLAVLVVLLFLFVAEPIPLEITAICIGVFLVIMGITDVKGAWAPYMHPVVVFIMCCLIFAISLDKAGITKRLGHFIVKKAGTSVTKFTFIIAVSLGISSSFMHDAAACAIGIITMLPLMKAAGIEPHTKTAKFMMLSLPFGCSCGGMGSLIGGGRCMVAAAFLKEFTGLEITFFDWIKYAFPAAVICVPVAVSIVYLVFRPNPKYKLPVFDEEIGPWTALEKKTL
;
A
#
# COMPACT_ATOMS: atom_id res chain seq x y z
N MET A 1 18.22 18.09 17.39
CA MET A 1 18.21 16.62 17.58
C MET A 1 16.88 16.11 18.19
N PHE A 2 16.13 16.94 18.93
CA PHE A 2 14.86 16.57 19.59
C PHE A 2 13.75 16.06 18.64
N PHE A 3 13.59 16.68 17.45
CA PHE A 3 12.58 16.29 16.45
C PHE A 3 12.75 14.88 15.87
N LYS A 4 13.92 14.23 16.04
CA LYS A 4 14.18 12.86 15.59
C LYS A 4 13.93 11.80 16.67
N SER A 5 13.57 12.21 17.89
CA SER A 5 13.25 11.24 18.94
C SER A 5 11.95 10.53 18.61
N LYS A 6 11.96 9.19 18.68
CA LYS A 6 10.77 8.35 18.46
C LYS A 6 9.61 8.75 19.38
N GLN A 7 9.92 9.05 20.65
CA GLN A 7 8.91 9.50 21.62
C GLN A 7 8.30 10.84 21.24
N PHE A 8 9.13 11.77 20.75
CA PHE A 8 8.64 13.06 20.27
C PHE A 8 7.74 12.89 19.04
N GLN A 9 8.15 12.07 18.08
CA GLN A 9 7.35 11.80 16.87
C GLN A 9 6.00 11.16 17.21
N LEU A 10 5.96 10.24 18.17
CA LEU A 10 4.70 9.64 18.66
C LEU A 10 3.81 10.69 19.34
N GLY A 11 4.38 11.49 20.25
CA GLY A 11 3.63 12.57 20.92
C GLY A 11 3.11 13.61 19.92
N PHE A 12 3.92 13.95 18.91
CA PHE A 12 3.54 14.87 17.85
C PHE A 12 2.42 14.32 16.97
N ALA A 13 2.47 13.03 16.60
CA ALA A 13 1.41 12.37 15.86
C ALA A 13 0.07 12.47 16.61
N LEU A 14 0.06 12.15 17.90
CA LEU A 14 -1.13 12.25 18.75
C LEU A 14 -1.60 13.70 18.89
N ALA A 15 -0.69 14.65 19.06
CA ALA A 15 -1.02 16.07 19.12
C ALA A 15 -1.71 16.55 17.83
N LEU A 16 -1.23 16.13 16.65
CA LEU A 16 -1.89 16.44 15.37
C LEU A 16 -3.32 15.89 15.33
N GLY A 17 -3.52 14.65 15.77
CA GLY A 17 -4.86 14.05 15.86
C GLY A 17 -5.80 14.83 16.79
N ILE A 18 -5.30 15.23 17.96
CA ILE A 18 -6.04 16.03 18.94
C ILE A 18 -6.42 17.39 18.35
N ILE A 19 -5.48 18.09 17.69
CA ILE A 19 -5.75 19.36 17.03
C ILE A 19 -6.89 19.21 16.01
N VAL A 20 -6.80 18.20 15.13
CA VAL A 20 -7.84 17.92 14.13
C VAL A 20 -9.19 17.60 14.77
N PHE A 21 -9.17 16.86 15.89
CA PHE A 21 -10.37 16.53 16.63
C PHE A 21 -11.06 17.78 17.24
N PHE A 22 -10.30 18.78 17.67
CA PHE A 22 -10.83 20.01 18.26
C PHE A 22 -11.13 21.13 17.25
N LEU A 23 -10.65 21.04 16.00
CA LEU A 23 -11.01 22.01 14.95
C LEU A 23 -12.54 22.10 14.78
N PRO A 24 -13.11 23.29 14.49
CA PRO A 24 -14.55 23.43 14.29
C PRO A 24 -15.04 22.50 13.17
N ARG A 25 -16.10 21.74 13.43
CA ARG A 25 -16.68 20.79 12.47
C ARG A 25 -17.53 21.56 11.46
N PRO A 26 -17.28 21.44 10.14
CA PRO A 26 -18.21 21.96 9.15
C PRO A 26 -19.45 21.05 9.14
N GLU A 27 -20.60 21.55 9.60
CA GLU A 27 -21.84 20.77 9.55
C GLU A 27 -22.44 20.65 8.14
N GLY A 28 -22.05 21.54 7.23
CA GLY A 28 -22.67 21.64 5.91
C GLY A 28 -24.03 22.35 5.98
N THR A 29 -24.68 22.41 4.82
CA THR A 29 -26.01 22.98 4.63
C THR A 29 -26.97 22.02 3.94
N LYS A 30 -26.45 20.93 3.34
CA LYS A 30 -27.21 19.96 2.56
C LYS A 30 -27.14 18.57 3.18
N PHE A 31 -28.31 17.98 3.34
CA PHE A 31 -28.47 16.64 3.89
C PHE A 31 -29.27 15.76 2.94
N LYS A 32 -28.84 14.52 2.81
CA LYS A 32 -29.56 13.48 2.08
C LYS A 32 -30.39 12.69 3.07
N ILE A 33 -31.67 12.54 2.79
CA ILE A 33 -32.59 11.71 3.57
C ILE A 33 -32.98 10.49 2.73
N THR A 34 -32.81 9.32 3.32
CA THR A 34 -33.09 8.00 2.73
C THR A 34 -34.09 7.25 3.61
N GLY A 35 -35.04 6.53 3.02
CA GLY A 35 -35.96 5.66 3.76
C GLY A 35 -37.27 6.29 4.24
N ASP A 36 -37.45 7.60 4.10
CA ASP A 36 -38.71 8.30 4.42
C ASP A 36 -39.71 8.19 3.26
N GLN A 37 -40.44 7.06 3.21
CA GLN A 37 -41.36 6.72 2.10
C GLN A 37 -42.56 7.67 1.99
N GLU A 38 -43.10 8.10 3.13
CA GLU A 38 -44.29 8.96 3.21
C GLU A 38 -43.95 10.46 3.26
N ARG A 39 -42.64 10.80 3.22
CA ARG A 39 -42.14 12.19 3.32
C ARG A 39 -42.60 12.90 4.60
N LEU A 40 -42.82 12.14 5.68
CA LEU A 40 -43.32 12.68 6.95
C LEU A 40 -42.28 13.59 7.60
N VAL A 41 -41.00 13.22 7.49
CA VAL A 41 -39.90 14.04 8.00
C VAL A 41 -39.81 15.35 7.20
N LEU A 42 -39.94 15.28 5.87
CA LEU A 42 -39.93 16.47 5.01
C LEU A 42 -41.07 17.45 5.37
N GLN A 43 -42.27 16.94 5.66
CA GLN A 43 -43.42 17.78 6.02
C GLN A 43 -43.19 18.54 7.33
N ASP A 44 -42.68 17.86 8.36
CA ASP A 44 -42.44 18.45 9.69
C ASP A 44 -41.28 19.46 9.67
N VAL A 45 -40.24 19.21 8.86
CA VAL A 45 -39.04 20.06 8.82
C VAL A 45 -39.08 21.15 7.73
N SER A 46 -40.18 21.26 6.99
CA SER A 46 -40.37 22.20 5.88
C SER A 46 -40.20 23.68 6.24
N GLN A 47 -40.35 24.03 7.53
CA GLN A 47 -40.11 25.40 8.04
C GLN A 47 -38.63 25.76 8.13
N HIS A 48 -37.76 24.76 8.24
CA HIS A 48 -36.31 24.94 8.45
C HIS A 48 -35.48 24.46 7.25
N PHE A 49 -36.06 23.66 6.36
CA PHE A 49 -35.39 23.05 5.22
C PHE A 49 -36.19 23.18 3.93
N THR A 50 -35.48 23.45 2.83
CA THR A 50 -36.03 23.45 1.47
C THR A 50 -35.59 22.22 0.69
N LEU A 51 -36.51 21.64 -0.07
CA LEU A 51 -36.19 20.54 -0.98
C LEU A 51 -35.31 21.04 -2.14
N VAL A 52 -34.16 20.41 -2.36
CA VAL A 52 -33.34 20.68 -3.54
C VAL A 52 -33.86 19.82 -4.70
N PRO A 53 -34.24 20.41 -5.85
CA PRO A 53 -34.67 19.64 -7.01
C PRO A 53 -33.52 18.73 -7.50
N ALA A 54 -33.74 17.42 -7.57
CA ALA A 54 -32.73 16.46 -8.02
C ALA A 54 -32.82 16.24 -9.55
N GLU A 55 -31.66 16.19 -10.24
CA GLU A 55 -31.57 15.85 -11.69
C GLU A 55 -32.01 14.41 -12.02
N LYS A 56 -32.09 13.52 -11.02
CA LYS A 56 -32.58 12.15 -11.14
C LYS A 56 -33.33 11.78 -9.86
N GLU A 57 -34.66 11.89 -9.87
CA GLU A 57 -35.50 11.39 -8.77
C GLU A 57 -35.35 9.86 -8.67
N LYS A 58 -34.55 9.38 -7.71
CA LYS A 58 -34.74 8.03 -7.17
C LYS A 58 -35.86 8.13 -6.14
N ALA A 59 -36.96 7.42 -6.35
CA ALA A 59 -38.20 7.51 -5.56
C ALA A 59 -38.09 7.23 -4.04
N LYS A 60 -36.88 7.01 -3.49
CA LYS A 60 -36.62 6.66 -2.09
C LYS A 60 -35.60 7.57 -1.40
N GLU A 61 -35.09 8.60 -2.09
CA GLU A 61 -34.06 9.49 -1.57
C GLU A 61 -34.39 10.94 -1.97
N TYR A 62 -34.19 11.89 -1.05
CA TYR A 62 -34.33 13.30 -1.36
C TYR A 62 -33.28 14.14 -0.61
N ILE A 63 -33.04 15.34 -1.13
CA ILE A 63 -32.04 16.27 -0.60
C ILE A 63 -32.76 17.48 -0.01
N VAL A 64 -32.34 17.84 1.20
CA VAL A 64 -32.82 19.04 1.90
C VAL A 64 -31.67 20.00 2.12
N GLU A 65 -31.92 21.29 1.96
CA GLU A 65 -30.99 22.38 2.20
C GLU A 65 -31.52 23.26 3.34
N ALA A 66 -30.66 23.57 4.30
CA ALA A 66 -30.99 24.39 5.46
C ALA A 66 -31.25 25.85 5.06
N ILE A 67 -32.40 26.40 5.47
CA ILE A 67 -32.79 27.79 5.18
C ILE A 67 -31.94 28.77 6.01
N HIS A 68 -31.64 28.42 7.27
CA HIS A 68 -30.80 29.20 8.17
C HIS A 68 -29.61 28.37 8.68
N PRO A 69 -28.51 28.33 7.92
CA PRO A 69 -27.31 27.60 8.29
C PRO A 69 -26.81 28.03 9.69
N LYS A 70 -26.47 27.04 10.54
CA LYS A 70 -26.01 27.20 11.95
C LYS A 70 -27.10 27.45 13.01
N SER A 71 -28.39 27.45 12.66
CA SER A 71 -29.47 27.36 13.66
C SER A 71 -29.53 25.94 14.25
N PRO A 72 -29.83 25.74 15.55
CA PRO A 72 -30.02 24.41 16.16
C PRO A 72 -31.05 23.54 15.42
N GLU A 73 -32.05 24.17 14.84
CA GLU A 73 -33.18 23.56 14.10
C GLU A 73 -32.80 23.18 12.66
N CYS A 74 -31.62 23.58 12.18
CA CYS A 74 -31.13 23.34 10.82
C CYS A 74 -29.96 22.34 10.79
N THR A 75 -29.88 21.47 11.79
CA THR A 75 -28.78 20.50 11.95
C THR A 75 -29.22 19.09 11.54
N ALA A 76 -28.26 18.25 11.16
CA ALA A 76 -28.54 16.82 10.94
C ALA A 76 -29.05 16.11 12.19
N GLN A 77 -28.72 16.61 13.39
CA GLN A 77 -29.22 16.05 14.64
C GLN A 77 -30.72 16.32 14.77
N PHE A 78 -31.18 17.53 14.45
CA PHE A 78 -32.59 17.87 14.41
C PHE A 78 -33.38 16.96 13.45
N LEU A 79 -32.87 16.74 12.24
CA LEU A 79 -33.48 15.83 11.27
C LEU A 79 -33.62 14.40 11.81
N ARG A 80 -32.59 13.89 12.52
CA ARG A 80 -32.62 12.56 13.13
C ARG A 80 -33.57 12.48 14.31
N ASP A 81 -33.61 13.51 15.14
CA ASP A 81 -34.50 13.59 16.30
C ASP A 81 -35.97 13.67 15.83
N THR A 82 -36.25 14.39 14.75
CA THR A 82 -37.58 14.43 14.11
C THR A 82 -37.95 13.07 13.52
N ALA A 83 -37.05 12.40 12.79
CA ALA A 83 -37.30 11.05 12.29
C ALA A 83 -37.59 10.04 13.41
N ALA A 84 -36.87 10.15 14.54
CA ALA A 84 -37.10 9.32 15.72
C ALA A 84 -38.46 9.61 16.38
N LYS A 85 -38.89 10.88 16.47
CA LYS A 85 -40.22 11.25 16.99
C LYS A 85 -41.35 10.70 16.14
N LEU A 86 -41.15 10.63 14.83
CA LEU A 86 -42.16 10.16 13.88
C LEU A 86 -42.20 8.63 13.74
N ASN A 87 -41.44 7.87 14.56
CA ASN A 87 -41.35 6.41 14.53
C ASN A 87 -41.09 5.83 13.14
N THR A 88 -40.36 6.57 12.31
CA THR A 88 -40.08 6.17 10.93
C THR A 88 -38.85 5.26 10.94
N GLU A 89 -39.06 3.96 11.14
CA GLU A 89 -37.98 2.97 11.12
C GLU A 89 -37.30 2.95 9.74
N GLY A 90 -35.98 3.15 9.71
CA GLY A 90 -35.17 3.07 8.49
C GLY A 90 -34.86 4.40 7.81
N VAL A 91 -35.18 5.55 8.44
CA VAL A 91 -34.75 6.86 7.93
C VAL A 91 -33.28 7.12 8.28
N GLU A 92 -32.45 7.29 7.27
CA GLU A 92 -31.04 7.68 7.42
C GLU A 92 -30.82 9.12 6.93
N VAL A 93 -30.02 9.87 7.69
CA VAL A 93 -29.66 11.26 7.38
C VAL A 93 -28.15 11.33 7.16
N ASP A 94 -27.79 11.55 5.90
CA ASP A 94 -26.41 11.66 5.43
C ASP A 94 -26.03 13.11 5.14
N TYR A 95 -24.75 13.41 5.31
CA TYR A 95 -24.18 14.74 5.05
C TYR A 95 -23.68 14.79 3.60
N ILE A 96 -24.01 15.85 2.86
CA ILE A 96 -23.54 16.02 1.47
C ILE A 96 -22.33 16.96 1.42
N ASP A 97 -22.45 18.14 2.02
CA ASP A 97 -21.44 19.22 2.01
C ASP A 97 -20.81 19.45 3.40
N GLY A 98 -21.16 18.60 4.37
CA GLY A 98 -20.70 18.64 5.75
C GLY A 98 -19.95 17.39 6.17
N LEU A 99 -19.24 17.48 7.30
CA LEU A 99 -18.53 16.36 7.90
C LEU A 99 -19.34 15.77 9.05
N SER A 100 -19.71 14.50 8.92
CA SER A 100 -20.37 13.78 10.00
C SER A 100 -19.47 13.70 11.24
N ALA A 101 -20.07 13.57 12.43
CA ALA A 101 -19.31 13.43 13.67
C ALA A 101 -18.34 12.23 13.60
N ARG A 102 -18.81 11.12 13.01
CA ARG A 102 -17.99 9.94 12.72
C ARG A 102 -16.85 10.25 11.74
N GLY A 103 -17.12 10.98 10.67
CA GLY A 103 -16.14 11.41 9.67
C GLY A 103 -15.03 12.28 10.27
N LYS A 104 -15.36 13.19 11.21
CA LYS A 104 -14.37 14.00 11.92
C LYS A 104 -13.44 13.17 12.80
N ARG A 105 -14.00 12.20 13.54
CA ARG A 105 -13.20 11.26 14.35
C ARG A 105 -12.27 10.44 13.47
N PHE A 106 -12.78 9.96 12.34
CA PHE A 106 -11.99 9.25 11.34
C PHE A 106 -10.86 10.12 10.77
N LEU A 107 -11.13 11.37 10.43
CA LEU A 107 -10.11 12.30 9.93
C LEU A 107 -8.99 12.53 10.95
N ALA A 108 -9.33 12.70 12.23
CA ALA A 108 -8.34 12.83 13.30
C ALA A 108 -7.43 11.59 13.39
N VAL A 109 -8.02 10.39 13.37
CA VAL A 109 -7.28 9.11 13.35
C VAL A 109 -6.43 8.98 12.08
N LEU A 110 -6.97 9.36 10.91
CA LEU A 110 -6.30 9.28 9.63
C LEU A 110 -5.02 10.13 9.63
N VAL A 111 -5.07 11.36 10.14
CA VAL A 111 -3.89 12.24 10.23
C VAL A 111 -2.81 11.64 11.13
N VAL A 112 -3.19 11.06 12.28
CA VAL A 112 -2.26 10.35 13.17
C VAL A 112 -1.59 9.20 12.41
N LEU A 113 -2.38 8.34 11.77
CA LEU A 113 -1.90 7.16 11.07
C LEU A 113 -0.99 7.53 9.88
N LEU A 114 -1.37 8.52 9.07
CA LEU A 114 -0.54 9.01 7.96
C LEU A 114 0.81 9.51 8.46
N PHE A 115 0.83 10.26 9.57
CA PHE A 115 2.08 10.69 10.17
C PHE A 115 2.92 9.50 10.65
N LEU A 116 2.32 8.52 11.33
CA LEU A 116 3.02 7.32 11.79
C LEU A 116 3.61 6.50 10.63
N PHE A 117 2.88 6.36 9.51
CA PHE A 117 3.37 5.67 8.31
C PHE A 117 4.54 6.40 7.63
N VAL A 118 4.56 7.73 7.63
CA VAL A 118 5.61 8.51 6.97
C VAL A 118 6.84 8.68 7.87
N ALA A 119 6.64 8.92 9.16
CA ALA A 119 7.72 9.17 10.11
C ALA A 119 8.34 7.88 10.68
N GLU A 120 7.62 6.76 10.60
CA GLU A 120 8.03 5.43 11.06
C GLU A 120 8.67 5.41 12.48
N PRO A 121 8.08 6.08 13.51
CA PRO A 121 8.66 6.08 14.85
C PRO A 121 8.60 4.69 15.51
N ILE A 122 7.64 3.87 15.09
CA ILE A 122 7.41 2.48 15.51
C ILE A 122 7.33 1.59 14.26
N PRO A 123 7.55 0.28 14.38
CA PRO A 123 7.40 -0.66 13.27
C PRO A 123 6.05 -0.52 12.55
N LEU A 124 6.05 -0.68 11.23
CA LEU A 124 4.87 -0.48 10.37
C LEU A 124 3.75 -1.47 10.71
N GLU A 125 4.10 -2.66 11.19
CA GLU A 125 3.16 -3.70 11.63
C GLU A 125 2.39 -3.26 12.87
N ILE A 126 3.06 -2.60 13.82
CA ILE A 126 2.40 -2.02 15.01
C ILE A 126 1.50 -0.88 14.57
N THR A 127 1.96 -0.01 13.67
CA THR A 127 1.13 1.06 13.09
C THR A 127 -0.11 0.51 12.41
N ALA A 128 0.01 -0.59 11.67
CA ALA A 128 -1.11 -1.27 11.05
C ALA A 128 -2.12 -1.81 12.08
N ILE A 129 -1.66 -2.39 13.21
CA ILE A 129 -2.55 -2.83 14.30
C ILE A 129 -3.25 -1.65 14.98
N CYS A 130 -2.55 -0.51 15.14
CA CYS A 130 -3.13 0.71 15.71
C CYS A 130 -4.34 1.22 14.90
N ILE A 131 -4.43 0.92 13.60
CA ILE A 131 -5.61 1.26 12.78
C ILE A 131 -6.87 0.66 13.40
N GLY A 132 -6.94 -0.66 13.55
CA GLY A 132 -8.11 -1.33 14.12
C GLY A 132 -8.42 -0.84 15.54
N VAL A 133 -7.39 -0.67 16.38
CA VAL A 133 -7.55 -0.18 17.76
C VAL A 133 -8.14 1.24 17.79
N PHE A 134 -7.59 2.18 17.03
CA PHE A 134 -8.05 3.56 17.00
C PHE A 134 -9.45 3.69 16.39
N LEU A 135 -9.78 2.88 15.37
CA LEU A 135 -11.11 2.88 14.79
C LEU A 135 -12.19 2.44 15.79
N VAL A 136 -11.90 1.45 16.64
CA VAL A 136 -12.82 0.99 17.69
C VAL A 136 -12.90 1.98 18.84
N ILE A 137 -11.76 2.44 19.39
CA ILE A 137 -11.72 3.37 20.52
C ILE A 137 -12.44 4.69 20.20
N MET A 138 -12.31 5.17 18.96
CA MET A 138 -12.98 6.41 18.53
C MET A 138 -14.44 6.21 18.12
N GLY A 139 -14.98 4.98 18.21
CA GLY A 139 -16.35 4.64 17.83
C GLY A 139 -16.62 4.83 16.34
N ILE A 140 -15.60 4.67 15.49
CA ILE A 140 -15.73 4.79 14.04
C ILE A 140 -16.32 3.51 13.46
N THR A 141 -15.93 2.34 13.95
CA THR A 141 -16.56 1.06 13.58
C THR A 141 -16.58 0.14 14.79
N ASP A 142 -17.41 -0.89 14.74
CA ASP A 142 -17.44 -1.95 15.74
C ASP A 142 -16.19 -2.86 15.63
N VAL A 143 -15.97 -3.70 16.63
CA VAL A 143 -14.82 -4.63 16.67
C VAL A 143 -14.79 -5.51 15.43
N LYS A 144 -15.94 -6.06 15.01
CA LYS A 144 -15.98 -6.96 13.85
C LYS A 144 -15.64 -6.21 12.56
N GLY A 145 -16.19 -5.01 12.36
CA GLY A 145 -15.87 -4.17 11.20
C GLY A 145 -14.41 -3.73 11.15
N ALA A 146 -13.79 -3.43 12.30
CA ALA A 146 -12.38 -3.01 12.35
C ALA A 146 -11.40 -4.13 11.98
N TRP A 147 -11.67 -5.36 12.44
CA TRP A 147 -10.74 -6.48 12.27
C TRP A 147 -11.01 -7.32 11.01
N ALA A 148 -12.21 -7.26 10.43
CA ALA A 148 -12.55 -8.02 9.22
C ALA A 148 -11.56 -7.82 8.05
N PRO A 149 -11.06 -6.60 7.74
CA PRO A 149 -10.10 -6.38 6.65
C PRO A 149 -8.76 -7.11 6.82
N TYR A 150 -8.36 -7.46 8.06
CA TYR A 150 -7.08 -8.14 8.31
C TYR A 150 -7.08 -9.59 7.78
N MET A 151 -8.27 -10.19 7.61
CA MET A 151 -8.46 -11.51 7.03
C MET A 151 -9.08 -11.45 5.64
N HIS A 152 -8.89 -10.34 4.92
CA HIS A 152 -9.30 -10.24 3.54
C HIS A 152 -8.61 -11.34 2.71
N PRO A 153 -9.31 -12.02 1.77
CA PRO A 153 -8.74 -13.14 1.00
C PRO A 153 -7.41 -12.82 0.32
N VAL A 154 -7.21 -11.55 -0.04
CA VAL A 154 -5.97 -11.07 -0.66
C VAL A 154 -4.80 -11.07 0.32
N VAL A 155 -5.02 -10.79 1.61
CA VAL A 155 -3.97 -10.90 2.64
C VAL A 155 -3.53 -12.36 2.76
N VAL A 156 -4.48 -13.30 2.80
CA VAL A 156 -4.20 -14.74 2.86
C VAL A 156 -3.46 -15.21 1.60
N PHE A 157 -3.88 -14.74 0.43
CA PHE A 157 -3.22 -15.05 -0.83
C PHE A 157 -1.76 -14.54 -0.86
N ILE A 158 -1.51 -13.29 -0.44
CA ILE A 158 -0.16 -12.74 -0.31
C ILE A 158 0.69 -13.60 0.63
N MET A 159 0.13 -14.02 1.77
CA MET A 159 0.81 -14.93 2.70
C MET A 159 1.20 -16.26 2.03
N CYS A 160 0.29 -16.90 1.28
CA CYS A 160 0.60 -18.12 0.54
C CYS A 160 1.70 -17.91 -0.52
N CYS A 161 1.66 -16.80 -1.24
CA CYS A 161 2.67 -16.44 -2.24
C CYS A 161 4.05 -16.24 -1.61
N LEU A 162 4.11 -15.57 -0.46
CA LEU A 162 5.35 -15.39 0.30
C LEU A 162 5.89 -16.72 0.82
N ILE A 163 5.04 -17.59 1.36
CA ILE A 163 5.44 -18.93 1.82
C ILE A 163 6.01 -19.74 0.65
N PHE A 164 5.38 -19.68 -0.52
CA PHE A 164 5.86 -20.34 -1.74
C PHE A 164 7.20 -19.76 -2.22
N ALA A 165 7.36 -18.44 -2.23
CA ALA A 165 8.64 -17.81 -2.58
C ALA A 165 9.77 -18.22 -1.61
N ILE A 166 9.47 -18.31 -0.30
CA ILE A 166 10.42 -18.76 0.73
C ILE A 166 10.73 -20.25 0.58
N SER A 167 9.77 -21.10 0.20
CA SER A 167 10.03 -22.53 0.00
C SER A 167 10.96 -22.77 -1.20
N LEU A 168 10.79 -22.02 -2.29
CA LEU A 168 11.71 -22.03 -3.45
C LEU A 168 13.13 -21.63 -3.05
N ASP A 169 13.27 -20.61 -2.20
CA ASP A 169 14.57 -20.16 -1.71
C ASP A 169 15.21 -21.19 -0.77
N LYS A 170 14.44 -21.75 0.17
CA LYS A 170 14.90 -22.84 1.05
C LYS A 170 15.31 -24.09 0.27
N ALA A 171 14.65 -24.37 -0.85
CA ALA A 171 15.03 -25.46 -1.74
C ALA A 171 16.35 -25.21 -2.47
N GLY A 172 16.85 -23.98 -2.53
CA GLY A 172 18.11 -23.62 -3.20
C GLY A 172 17.95 -23.24 -4.68
N ILE A 173 16.72 -23.23 -5.21
CA ILE A 173 16.43 -22.85 -6.61
C ILE A 173 16.95 -21.44 -6.90
N THR A 174 16.71 -20.50 -5.99
CA THR A 174 17.14 -19.11 -6.16
C THR A 174 18.65 -18.95 -6.10
N LYS A 175 19.34 -19.74 -5.26
CA LYS A 175 20.82 -19.76 -5.19
C LYS A 175 21.44 -20.31 -6.46
N ARG A 176 20.85 -21.38 -7.02
CA ARG A 176 21.28 -21.98 -8.30
C ARG A 176 21.10 -21.01 -9.46
N LEU A 177 19.98 -20.29 -9.49
CA LEU A 177 19.74 -19.23 -10.47
C LEU A 177 20.77 -18.10 -10.33
N GLY A 178 21.04 -17.64 -9.11
CA GLY A 178 22.08 -16.64 -8.81
C GLY A 178 23.47 -17.06 -9.29
N HIS A 179 23.87 -18.32 -9.04
CA HIS A 179 25.14 -18.86 -9.52
C HIS A 179 25.24 -18.87 -11.06
N PHE A 180 24.18 -19.31 -11.74
CA PHE A 180 24.15 -19.33 -13.20
C PHE A 180 24.33 -17.93 -13.78
N ILE A 181 23.68 -16.93 -13.17
CA ILE A 181 23.79 -15.51 -13.55
C ILE A 181 25.21 -14.99 -13.31
N VAL A 182 25.82 -15.29 -12.16
CA VAL A 182 27.18 -14.85 -11.79
C VAL A 182 28.26 -15.47 -12.68
N LYS A 183 28.16 -16.76 -13.02
CA LYS A 183 29.13 -17.42 -13.90
C LYS A 183 29.18 -16.77 -15.29
N LYS A 184 28.05 -16.23 -15.77
CA LYS A 184 27.95 -15.54 -17.05
C LYS A 184 28.45 -14.08 -17.02
N ALA A 185 28.56 -13.49 -15.83
CA ALA A 185 28.83 -12.07 -15.64
C ALA A 185 30.32 -11.66 -15.81
N GLY A 186 31.25 -12.59 -15.60
CA GLY A 186 32.68 -12.35 -15.72
C GLY A 186 33.22 -11.38 -14.66
N THR A 187 34.39 -10.77 -14.94
CA THR A 187 35.15 -9.98 -13.94
C THR A 187 34.93 -8.47 -14.02
N SER A 188 34.19 -7.98 -15.01
CA SER A 188 33.91 -6.54 -15.18
C SER A 188 32.77 -6.12 -14.25
N VAL A 189 33.00 -5.12 -13.39
CA VAL A 189 31.97 -4.59 -12.47
C VAL A 189 30.70 -4.19 -13.21
N THR A 190 30.82 -3.46 -14.31
CA THR A 190 29.65 -2.98 -15.07
C THR A 190 28.82 -4.11 -15.64
N LYS A 191 29.46 -5.07 -16.31
CA LYS A 191 28.77 -6.24 -16.89
C LYS A 191 28.16 -7.09 -15.79
N PHE A 192 28.91 -7.31 -14.71
CA PHE A 192 28.46 -8.11 -13.58
C PHE A 192 27.21 -7.53 -12.95
N THR A 193 27.24 -6.26 -12.56
CA THR A 193 26.10 -5.59 -11.93
C THR A 193 24.89 -5.55 -12.86
N PHE A 194 25.09 -5.31 -14.15
CA PHE A 194 23.97 -5.28 -15.09
C PHE A 194 23.31 -6.65 -15.22
N ILE A 195 24.12 -7.70 -15.42
CA ILE A 195 23.63 -9.07 -15.57
C ILE A 195 22.89 -9.52 -14.32
N ILE A 196 23.47 -9.31 -13.13
CA ILE A 196 22.83 -9.75 -11.89
C ILE A 196 21.58 -8.93 -11.54
N ALA A 197 21.62 -7.59 -11.65
CA ALA A 197 20.51 -6.74 -11.30
C ALA A 197 19.32 -6.89 -12.27
N VAL A 198 19.59 -7.02 -13.57
CA VAL A 198 18.52 -7.25 -14.56
C VAL A 198 17.95 -8.65 -14.42
N SER A 199 18.79 -9.67 -14.23
CA SER A 199 18.30 -11.04 -14.11
C SER A 199 17.46 -11.21 -12.83
N LEU A 200 17.98 -10.80 -11.67
CA LEU A 200 17.22 -10.85 -10.41
C LEU A 200 16.00 -9.92 -10.44
N GLY A 201 16.11 -8.77 -11.11
CA GLY A 201 15.00 -7.89 -11.39
C GLY A 201 13.88 -8.63 -12.12
N ILE A 202 14.13 -9.21 -13.29
CA ILE A 202 13.09 -9.96 -14.01
C ILE A 202 12.61 -11.19 -13.21
N SER A 203 13.51 -11.90 -12.52
CA SER A 203 13.14 -13.03 -11.68
C SER A 203 12.24 -12.63 -10.51
N SER A 204 12.34 -11.39 -10.00
CA SER A 204 11.45 -10.85 -8.97
C SER A 204 9.99 -10.69 -9.43
N SER A 205 9.70 -10.86 -10.72
CA SER A 205 8.31 -11.05 -11.15
C SER A 205 7.72 -12.36 -10.61
N PHE A 206 8.53 -13.37 -10.31
CA PHE A 206 8.08 -14.72 -9.91
C PHE A 206 8.54 -15.14 -8.50
N MET A 207 9.26 -14.27 -7.81
CA MET A 207 9.65 -14.42 -6.41
C MET A 207 9.49 -13.07 -5.73
N HIS A 208 9.39 -13.04 -4.40
CA HIS A 208 9.26 -11.77 -3.69
C HIS A 208 10.44 -10.82 -3.97
N ASP A 209 10.15 -9.58 -4.36
CA ASP A 209 11.15 -8.58 -4.76
C ASP A 209 12.21 -8.30 -3.68
N ALA A 210 11.82 -8.22 -2.41
CA ALA A 210 12.75 -8.05 -1.30
C ALA A 210 13.68 -9.27 -1.13
N ALA A 211 13.19 -10.49 -1.40
CA ALA A 211 13.99 -11.71 -1.32
C ALA A 211 15.03 -11.75 -2.46
N ALA A 212 14.61 -11.44 -3.69
CA ALA A 212 15.51 -11.32 -4.84
C ALA A 212 16.62 -10.28 -4.59
N CYS A 213 16.24 -9.12 -4.04
CA CYS A 213 17.19 -8.07 -3.69
C CYS A 213 18.19 -8.52 -2.60
N ALA A 214 17.72 -9.19 -1.54
CA ALA A 214 18.56 -9.69 -0.47
C ALA A 214 19.62 -10.69 -0.99
N ILE A 215 19.22 -11.58 -1.89
CA ILE A 215 20.14 -12.53 -2.54
C ILE A 215 21.22 -11.79 -3.32
N GLY A 216 20.83 -10.82 -4.16
CA GLY A 216 21.80 -10.00 -4.89
C GLY A 216 22.78 -9.28 -3.96
N ILE A 217 22.30 -8.75 -2.84
CA ILE A 217 23.13 -8.06 -1.85
C ILE A 217 24.13 -9.02 -1.20
N ILE A 218 23.68 -10.20 -0.77
CA ILE A 218 24.52 -11.23 -0.14
C ILE A 218 25.59 -11.72 -1.13
N THR A 219 25.27 -11.80 -2.43
CA THR A 219 26.25 -12.15 -3.47
C THR A 219 27.23 -11.02 -3.78
N MET A 220 26.77 -9.76 -3.86
CA MET A 220 27.62 -8.62 -4.24
C MET A 220 28.59 -8.19 -3.13
N LEU A 221 28.15 -8.16 -1.87
CA LEU A 221 28.93 -7.59 -0.78
C LEU A 221 30.31 -8.26 -0.58
N PRO A 222 30.43 -9.61 -0.58
CA PRO A 222 31.73 -10.26 -0.50
C PRO A 222 32.65 -9.94 -1.68
N LEU A 223 32.10 -9.91 -2.90
CA LEU A 223 32.86 -9.61 -4.13
C LEU A 223 33.37 -8.17 -4.12
N MET A 224 32.56 -7.23 -3.63
CA MET A 224 32.96 -5.83 -3.46
C MET A 224 34.12 -5.68 -2.48
N LYS A 225 34.05 -6.38 -1.34
CA LYS A 225 35.12 -6.39 -0.34
C LYS A 225 36.41 -6.98 -0.90
N ALA A 226 36.32 -8.12 -1.60
CA ALA A 226 37.47 -8.78 -2.22
C ALA A 226 38.12 -7.93 -3.32
N ALA A 227 37.34 -7.15 -4.06
CA ALA A 227 37.83 -6.22 -5.09
C ALA A 227 38.34 -4.87 -4.53
N GLY A 228 38.35 -4.68 -3.20
CA GLY A 228 38.79 -3.42 -2.57
C GLY A 228 37.89 -2.23 -2.88
N ILE A 229 36.59 -2.46 -3.13
CA ILE A 229 35.63 -1.39 -3.40
C ILE A 229 35.19 -0.76 -2.07
N GLU A 230 35.60 0.48 -1.84
CA GLU A 230 35.24 1.21 -0.62
C GLU A 230 33.75 1.59 -0.57
N PRO A 231 33.14 1.64 0.64
CA PRO A 231 31.78 2.14 0.83
C PRO A 231 31.59 3.56 0.28
N HIS A 232 30.36 3.90 -0.10
CA HIS A 232 29.96 5.24 -0.59
C HIS A 232 30.61 5.73 -1.90
N THR A 233 31.53 4.96 -2.50
CA THR A 233 32.05 5.21 -3.85
C THR A 233 30.94 5.11 -4.90
N LYS A 234 31.14 5.72 -6.08
CA LYS A 234 30.18 5.60 -7.20
C LYS A 234 30.00 4.13 -7.62
N THR A 235 31.09 3.35 -7.65
CA THR A 235 31.06 1.92 -7.93
C THR A 235 30.21 1.16 -6.90
N ALA A 236 30.42 1.39 -5.60
CA ALA A 236 29.62 0.75 -4.57
C ALA A 236 28.13 1.12 -4.66
N LYS A 237 27.83 2.40 -4.89
CA LYS A 237 26.46 2.89 -5.10
C LYS A 237 25.80 2.24 -6.31
N PHE A 238 26.50 2.13 -7.43
CA PHE A 238 25.99 1.45 -8.62
C PHE A 238 25.69 -0.03 -8.36
N MET A 239 26.63 -0.77 -7.78
CA MET A 239 26.45 -2.19 -7.46
C MET A 239 25.23 -2.38 -6.54
N MET A 240 25.20 -1.63 -5.43
CA MET A 240 24.19 -1.83 -4.38
C MET A 240 22.81 -1.27 -4.73
N LEU A 241 22.71 -0.12 -5.42
CA LEU A 241 21.42 0.50 -5.74
C LEU A 241 20.77 -0.10 -6.98
N SER A 242 21.53 -0.70 -7.91
CA SER A 242 20.95 -1.35 -9.09
C SER A 242 20.03 -2.50 -8.72
N LEU A 243 20.32 -3.20 -7.61
CA LEU A 243 19.52 -4.31 -7.10
C LEU A 243 18.10 -3.91 -6.65
N PRO A 244 17.91 -3.02 -5.65
CA PRO A 244 16.57 -2.66 -5.19
C PRO A 244 15.75 -1.96 -6.27
N PHE A 245 16.35 -1.13 -7.13
CA PHE A 245 15.62 -0.53 -8.24
C PHE A 245 15.21 -1.57 -9.29
N GLY A 246 16.13 -2.47 -9.67
CA GLY A 246 15.82 -3.57 -10.59
C GLY A 246 14.74 -4.50 -10.04
N CYS A 247 14.87 -4.97 -8.81
CA CYS A 247 13.87 -5.84 -8.17
C CYS A 247 12.53 -5.14 -7.96
N SER A 248 12.49 -3.86 -7.60
CA SER A 248 11.21 -3.17 -7.44
C SER A 248 10.48 -2.96 -8.77
N CYS A 249 11.19 -2.66 -9.86
CA CYS A 249 10.62 -2.61 -11.21
C CYS A 249 10.17 -4.00 -11.70
N GLY A 250 10.91 -5.04 -11.36
CA GLY A 250 10.59 -6.42 -11.74
C GLY A 250 9.41 -7.01 -10.97
N GLY A 251 9.26 -6.66 -9.70
CA GLY A 251 8.18 -7.14 -8.82
C GLY A 251 6.78 -6.82 -9.34
N MET A 252 6.64 -5.82 -10.22
CA MET A 252 5.34 -5.50 -10.83
C MET A 252 4.89 -6.51 -11.91
N GLY A 253 5.81 -7.31 -12.45
CA GLY A 253 5.58 -8.13 -13.64
C GLY A 253 4.60 -9.29 -13.44
N SER A 254 4.36 -9.72 -12.19
CA SER A 254 3.26 -10.63 -11.87
C SER A 254 2.60 -10.23 -10.55
N LEU A 255 1.45 -10.85 -10.28
CA LEU A 255 0.74 -10.73 -9.02
C LEU A 255 1.56 -11.28 -7.82
N ILE A 256 2.42 -12.28 -8.02
CA ILE A 256 3.21 -12.91 -6.94
C ILE A 256 4.48 -12.12 -6.62
N GLY A 257 4.99 -11.32 -7.57
CA GLY A 257 6.27 -10.62 -7.44
C GLY A 257 6.29 -9.57 -6.32
N GLY A 258 5.30 -8.67 -6.33
CA GLY A 258 5.17 -7.61 -5.34
C GLY A 258 3.79 -7.59 -4.67
N GLY A 259 3.76 -7.49 -3.35
CA GLY A 259 2.50 -7.47 -2.58
C GLY A 259 1.53 -6.34 -3.00
N ARG A 260 2.05 -5.25 -3.55
CA ARG A 260 1.28 -4.12 -4.09
C ARG A 260 0.40 -4.52 -5.28
N CYS A 261 0.84 -5.46 -6.12
CA CYS A 261 0.11 -5.90 -7.31
C CYS A 261 -1.19 -6.60 -6.94
N MET A 262 -1.14 -7.47 -5.91
CA MET A 262 -2.32 -8.16 -5.40
C MET A 262 -3.34 -7.22 -4.80
N VAL A 263 -2.88 -6.24 -4.01
CA VAL A 263 -3.77 -5.22 -3.43
C VAL A 263 -4.44 -4.39 -4.53
N ALA A 264 -3.69 -4.02 -5.58
CA ALA A 264 -4.23 -3.30 -6.72
C ALA A 264 -5.30 -4.13 -7.47
N ALA A 265 -5.05 -5.42 -7.71
CA ALA A 265 -6.04 -6.31 -8.32
C ALA A 265 -7.31 -6.46 -7.47
N ALA A 266 -7.15 -6.50 -6.13
CA ALA A 266 -8.25 -6.54 -5.18
C ALA A 266 -9.15 -5.32 -5.29
N PHE A 267 -8.56 -4.13 -5.20
CA PHE A 267 -9.28 -2.87 -5.28
C PHE A 267 -9.90 -2.64 -6.64
N LEU A 268 -9.27 -3.11 -7.72
CA LEU A 268 -9.88 -3.04 -9.03
C LEU A 268 -11.18 -3.85 -9.08
N LYS A 269 -11.17 -5.09 -8.55
CA LYS A 269 -12.38 -5.92 -8.46
C LYS A 269 -13.43 -5.29 -7.55
N GLU A 270 -13.03 -4.74 -6.40
CA GLU A 270 -13.94 -4.12 -5.43
C GLU A 270 -14.62 -2.86 -5.99
N PHE A 271 -13.88 -1.97 -6.65
CA PHE A 271 -14.42 -0.69 -7.11
C PHE A 271 -15.09 -0.74 -8.49
N THR A 272 -14.66 -1.65 -9.36
CA THR A 272 -15.14 -1.70 -10.75
C THR A 272 -15.87 -2.99 -11.11
N GLY A 273 -15.81 -4.01 -10.27
CA GLY A 273 -16.28 -5.36 -10.58
C GLY A 273 -15.39 -6.13 -11.56
N LEU A 274 -14.32 -5.52 -12.09
CA LEU A 274 -13.41 -6.15 -13.03
C LEU A 274 -12.42 -7.06 -12.31
N GLU A 275 -12.49 -8.35 -12.60
CA GLU A 275 -11.54 -9.34 -12.12
C GLU A 275 -10.43 -9.57 -13.15
N ILE A 276 -9.21 -9.16 -12.82
CA ILE A 276 -8.02 -9.45 -13.62
C ILE A 276 -7.46 -10.79 -13.16
N THR A 277 -7.36 -11.75 -14.07
CA THR A 277 -6.73 -13.04 -13.78
C THR A 277 -5.21 -12.92 -13.70
N PHE A 278 -4.55 -13.91 -13.12
CA PHE A 278 -3.08 -13.96 -13.05
C PHE A 278 -2.40 -13.84 -14.42
N PHE A 279 -2.95 -14.51 -15.44
CA PHE A 279 -2.42 -14.47 -16.80
C PHE A 279 -2.67 -13.13 -17.50
N ASP A 280 -3.84 -12.51 -17.25
CA ASP A 280 -4.11 -11.17 -17.76
C ASP A 280 -3.11 -10.16 -17.19
N TRP A 281 -2.83 -10.24 -15.88
CA TRP A 281 -1.83 -9.38 -15.26
C TRP A 281 -0.45 -9.54 -15.91
N ILE A 282 0.01 -10.78 -16.08
CA ILE A 282 1.29 -11.05 -16.75
C ILE A 282 1.30 -10.45 -18.15
N LYS A 283 0.23 -10.64 -18.93
CA LYS A 283 0.17 -10.13 -20.31
C LYS A 283 0.37 -8.61 -20.38
N TYR A 284 -0.14 -7.85 -19.41
CA TYR A 284 -0.01 -6.39 -19.41
C TYR A 284 1.23 -5.88 -18.66
N ALA A 285 1.53 -6.44 -17.48
CA ALA A 285 2.56 -5.92 -16.58
C ALA A 285 3.95 -6.54 -16.81
N PHE A 286 4.03 -7.80 -17.24
CA PHE A 286 5.33 -8.45 -17.45
C PHE A 286 6.15 -7.81 -18.58
N PRO A 287 5.59 -7.47 -19.75
CA PRO A 287 6.34 -6.75 -20.78
C PRO A 287 6.87 -5.40 -20.28
N ALA A 288 6.07 -4.69 -19.49
CA ALA A 288 6.49 -3.43 -18.87
C ALA A 288 7.66 -3.66 -17.89
N ALA A 289 7.59 -4.70 -17.05
CA ALA A 289 8.69 -5.06 -16.14
C ALA A 289 10.00 -5.38 -16.90
N VAL A 290 9.92 -6.16 -17.98
CA VAL A 290 11.08 -6.53 -18.81
C VAL A 290 11.78 -5.31 -19.42
N ILE A 291 11.04 -4.23 -19.70
CA ILE A 291 11.60 -2.96 -20.20
C ILE A 291 12.08 -2.07 -19.05
N CYS A 292 11.27 -1.91 -18.01
CA CYS A 292 11.56 -1.02 -16.88
C CYS A 292 12.80 -1.46 -16.10
N VAL A 293 13.05 -2.76 -15.96
CA VAL A 293 14.20 -3.28 -15.20
C VAL A 293 15.54 -2.84 -15.81
N PRO A 294 15.85 -3.11 -17.10
CA PRO A 294 17.05 -2.59 -17.75
C PRO A 294 17.13 -1.06 -17.74
N VAL A 295 16.01 -0.36 -17.92
CA VAL A 295 15.97 1.11 -17.90
C VAL A 295 16.36 1.64 -16.52
N ALA A 296 15.81 1.09 -15.45
CA ALA A 296 16.14 1.47 -14.08
C ALA A 296 17.62 1.25 -13.78
N VAL A 297 18.16 0.08 -14.11
CA VAL A 297 19.59 -0.22 -13.93
C VAL A 297 20.47 0.70 -14.79
N SER A 298 20.03 1.04 -16.00
CA SER A 298 20.73 1.99 -16.87
C SER A 298 20.74 3.41 -16.31
N ILE A 299 19.65 3.87 -15.69
CA ILE A 299 19.59 5.17 -15.01
C ILE A 299 20.58 5.18 -13.83
N VAL A 300 20.60 4.12 -13.01
CA VAL A 300 21.57 4.00 -11.90
C VAL A 300 23.00 4.01 -12.43
N TYR A 301 23.29 3.34 -13.55
CA TYR A 301 24.59 3.39 -14.22
C TYR A 301 24.98 4.81 -14.66
N LEU A 302 24.04 5.57 -15.24
CA LEU A 302 24.29 6.93 -15.70
C LEU A 302 24.58 7.89 -14.53
N VAL A 303 23.84 7.77 -13.43
CA VAL A 303 24.00 8.61 -12.23
C VAL A 303 25.28 8.23 -11.46
N PHE A 304 25.54 6.94 -11.28
CA PHE A 304 26.64 6.41 -10.48
C PHE A 304 27.65 5.65 -11.34
N ARG A 305 28.21 6.30 -12.38
CA ARG A 305 29.16 5.64 -13.28
C ARG A 305 30.29 4.92 -12.50
N PRO A 306 30.40 3.58 -12.61
CA PRO A 306 31.39 2.80 -11.89
C PRO A 306 32.78 3.06 -12.46
N ASN A 307 33.81 2.95 -11.61
CA ASN A 307 35.19 3.06 -12.06
C ASN A 307 35.61 1.74 -12.74
N PRO A 308 35.97 1.75 -14.05
CA PRO A 308 36.32 0.54 -14.79
C PRO A 308 37.63 -0.12 -14.34
N LYS A 309 38.42 0.54 -13.47
CA LYS A 309 39.67 -0.01 -12.92
C LYS A 309 39.42 -1.19 -11.97
N TYR A 310 38.25 -1.27 -11.33
CA TYR A 310 37.92 -2.39 -10.47
C TYR A 310 37.63 -3.64 -11.29
N LYS A 311 38.25 -4.75 -10.89
CA LYS A 311 37.95 -6.09 -11.41
C LYS A 311 37.46 -6.94 -10.26
N LEU A 312 36.34 -7.62 -10.48
CA LEU A 312 35.81 -8.58 -9.53
C LEU A 312 36.63 -9.87 -9.61
N PRO A 313 36.80 -10.58 -8.49
CA PRO A 313 37.44 -11.89 -8.49
C PRO A 313 36.64 -12.87 -9.36
N VAL A 314 37.32 -13.87 -9.91
CA VAL A 314 36.65 -14.95 -10.65
C VAL A 314 35.85 -15.78 -9.64
N PHE A 315 34.56 -15.96 -9.95
CA PHE A 315 33.68 -16.78 -9.14
C PHE A 315 33.79 -18.23 -9.62
N ASP A 316 34.49 -19.06 -8.84
CA ASP A 316 34.88 -20.43 -9.21
C ASP A 316 34.11 -21.52 -8.44
N GLU A 317 32.98 -21.17 -7.81
CA GLU A 317 32.11 -22.17 -7.19
C GLU A 317 31.38 -22.99 -8.28
N GLU A 318 31.74 -24.27 -8.40
CA GLU A 318 30.99 -25.22 -9.23
C GLU A 318 29.63 -25.54 -8.59
N ILE A 319 28.57 -25.41 -9.39
CA ILE A 319 27.24 -25.78 -8.96
C ILE A 319 27.16 -27.31 -8.95
N GLY A 320 26.94 -27.90 -7.77
CA GLY A 320 26.68 -29.33 -7.64
C GLY A 320 25.45 -29.81 -8.42
N PRO A 321 25.25 -31.13 -8.58
CA PRO A 321 24.09 -31.69 -9.26
C PRO A 321 22.77 -31.26 -8.60
N TRP A 322 21.67 -31.31 -9.34
CA TRP A 322 20.33 -31.03 -8.80
C TRP A 322 20.03 -31.96 -7.63
N THR A 323 19.80 -31.36 -6.46
CA THR A 323 19.40 -32.07 -5.25
C THR A 323 17.98 -32.60 -5.39
N ALA A 324 17.63 -33.62 -4.61
CA ALA A 324 16.27 -34.16 -4.59
C ALA A 324 15.23 -33.12 -4.16
N LEU A 325 15.62 -32.17 -3.28
CA LEU A 325 14.75 -31.10 -2.82
C LEU A 325 14.46 -30.10 -3.95
N GLU A 326 15.48 -29.69 -4.71
CA GLU A 326 15.31 -28.80 -5.87
C GLU A 326 14.39 -29.44 -6.94
N LYS A 327 14.60 -30.74 -7.25
CA LYS A 327 13.77 -31.45 -8.23
C LYS A 327 12.31 -31.63 -7.82
N LYS A 328 12.03 -31.78 -6.52
CA LYS A 328 10.66 -31.89 -6.00
C LYS A 328 9.96 -30.53 -5.94
N THR A 329 10.73 -29.46 -5.83
CA THR A 329 10.21 -28.10 -5.68
C THR A 329 9.87 -27.47 -7.04
N LEU A 330 10.56 -27.90 -8.10
CA LEU A 330 10.33 -27.49 -9.48
C LEU A 330 9.17 -28.28 -10.12
#